data_AF-A0A6M1YS19-F1
#
_entry.id   AF-A0A6M1YS19-F1
#
_cell.length_a   1.000
_cell.length_b   1.000
_cell.length_c   1.000
_cell.angle_alpha   90.00
_cell.angle_beta   90.00
_cell.angle_gamma   90.00
#
_symmetry.space_group_name_H-M   'P 1'
#
loop_
_entity.id
_entity.type
_entity.pdbx_description
1 polymer ?
#
loop_
_entity_poly.entity_id
_entity_poly.type
_entity_poly.pdbx_seq_one_letter_code
_entity_poly.pdbx_strand_id
1 'polypeptide(L)'
;LDLNITWFEKPKYRKFRHITFGSFDKNSNLVRINKMLDRADIAFYFINYIVYHEMLHDVCREIIDEDGKRKIHTKEFKKQEKEFAYYRESKEFEKKFLNKRKRYGRS
;
A
#
# COMPACT_ATOMS: atom_id res chain seq x y z
N LEU A 1 -10.43 -6.94 -15.32
CA LEU A 1 -10.33 -7.31 -13.88
C LEU A 1 -11.53 -6.67 -13.19
N ASP A 2 -12.47 -7.48 -12.74
CA ASP A 2 -13.58 -7.01 -11.90
C ASP A 2 -13.05 -6.91 -10.47
N LEU A 3 -12.74 -5.68 -10.02
CA LEU A 3 -12.10 -5.43 -8.74
C LEU A 3 -13.00 -4.56 -7.89
N ASN A 4 -13.36 -5.06 -6.71
CA ASN A 4 -14.13 -4.31 -5.74
C ASN A 4 -13.15 -3.51 -4.87
N ILE A 5 -13.39 -2.19 -4.72
CA ILE A 5 -12.57 -1.32 -3.88
C ILE A 5 -13.39 -0.90 -2.67
N THR A 6 -12.90 -1.18 -1.46
CA THR A 6 -13.60 -0.83 -0.20
C THR A 6 -12.68 -0.12 0.78
N TRP A 7 -13.28 0.67 1.66
CA TRP A 7 -12.57 1.34 2.74
C TRP A 7 -12.60 0.49 4.01
N PHE A 8 -11.47 0.35 4.70
CA PHE A 8 -11.43 -0.31 6.01
C PHE A 8 -10.84 0.59 7.09
N GLU A 9 -11.38 0.48 8.30
CA GLU A 9 -10.88 1.16 9.49
C GLU A 9 -10.01 0.21 10.29
N LYS A 10 -8.73 0.53 10.51
CA LYS A 10 -7.94 -0.16 11.53
C LYS A 10 -8.34 0.34 12.93
N PRO A 11 -8.40 -0.53 13.94
CA PRO A 11 -8.70 -0.13 15.31
C PRO A 11 -7.67 0.90 15.83
N LYS A 12 -8.14 1.94 16.52
CA LYS A 12 -7.41 3.15 16.93
C LYS A 12 -6.18 2.92 17.84
N TYR A 13 -5.93 1.70 18.32
CA TYR A 13 -5.10 1.44 19.52
C TYR A 13 -3.96 0.44 19.35
N ARG A 14 -3.28 0.39 18.21
CA ARG A 14 -1.98 -0.31 18.13
C ARG A 14 -0.91 0.62 17.57
N LYS A 15 0.14 0.85 18.36
CA LYS A 15 1.42 1.46 17.93
C LYS A 15 2.07 0.55 16.87
N PHE A 16 1.55 0.57 15.65
CA PHE A 16 2.18 -0.13 14.54
C PHE A 16 3.38 0.68 14.05
N ARG A 17 4.54 0.02 13.99
CA ARG A 17 5.79 0.57 13.44
C ARG A 17 5.69 0.80 11.91
N HIS A 18 4.72 0.16 11.26
CA HIS A 18 4.45 0.21 9.82
C HIS A 18 2.97 0.49 9.55
N ILE A 19 2.70 1.42 8.64
CA ILE A 19 1.33 1.76 8.22
C ILE A 19 0.97 0.88 7.01
N THR A 20 -0.14 0.15 7.13
CA THR A 20 -0.72 -0.58 6.01
C THR A 20 -1.70 0.35 5.29
N PHE A 21 -1.36 0.72 4.06
CA PHE A 21 -2.14 1.63 3.22
C PHE A 21 -3.29 0.91 2.51
N GLY A 22 -3.09 -0.35 2.13
CA GLY A 22 -4.10 -1.22 1.57
C GLY A 22 -3.85 -2.69 1.90
N SER A 23 -4.77 -3.53 1.45
CA SER A 23 -4.61 -4.98 1.40
C SER A 23 -5.44 -5.53 0.26
N PHE A 24 -4.88 -6.40 -0.58
CA PHE A 24 -5.62 -7.15 -1.59
C PHE A 24 -6.07 -8.53 -1.08
N ASP A 25 -7.33 -8.88 -1.35
CA ASP A 25 -7.89 -10.23 -1.15
C ASP A 25 -8.15 -10.90 -2.51
N LYS A 26 -7.35 -11.92 -2.81
CA LYS A 26 -7.41 -12.67 -4.07
C LYS A 26 -8.72 -13.45 -4.26
N ASN A 27 -9.25 -14.02 -3.17
CA ASN A 27 -10.44 -14.87 -3.25
C ASN A 27 -11.69 -14.07 -3.65
N SER A 28 -11.74 -12.81 -3.23
CA SER A 28 -12.88 -11.90 -3.45
C SER A 28 -12.59 -10.81 -4.49
N ASN A 29 -11.41 -10.81 -5.11
CA ASN A 29 -10.92 -9.72 -5.98
C ASN A 29 -11.15 -8.32 -5.35
N LEU A 30 -10.81 -8.21 -4.07
CA LEU A 30 -11.17 -7.05 -3.24
C LEU A 30 -9.92 -6.31 -2.80
N VAL A 31 -9.77 -5.06 -3.28
CA VAL A 31 -8.76 -4.13 -2.77
C VAL A 31 -9.39 -3.36 -1.61
N ARG A 32 -8.84 -3.54 -0.41
CA ARG A 32 -9.22 -2.75 0.76
C ARG A 32 -8.22 -1.62 0.92
N ILE A 33 -8.69 -0.38 0.92
CA ILE A 33 -7.88 0.81 1.15
C ILE A 33 -8.14 1.31 2.57
N ASN A 34 -7.08 1.71 3.27
CA ASN A 34 -7.21 2.24 4.62
C ASN A 34 -7.97 3.58 4.57
N LYS A 35 -9.05 3.71 5.34
CA LYS A 35 -9.89 4.92 5.41
C LYS A 35 -9.10 6.18 5.78
N MET A 36 -7.90 6.06 6.34
CA MET A 36 -7.03 7.22 6.54
C MET A 36 -6.67 7.95 5.23
N LEU A 37 -6.78 7.27 4.09
CA LEU A 37 -6.57 7.82 2.75
C LEU A 37 -7.85 8.39 2.12
N ASP A 38 -9.01 8.22 2.78
CA ASP A 38 -10.31 8.77 2.36
C ASP A 38 -10.43 10.23 2.84
N ARG A 39 -9.55 11.11 2.32
CA ARG A 39 -9.55 12.54 2.64
C ARG A 39 -9.20 13.37 1.41
N ALA A 40 -9.75 14.57 1.35
CA ALA A 40 -9.50 15.52 0.26
C ALA A 40 -8.03 15.99 0.15
N ASP A 41 -7.23 15.86 1.22
CA ASP A 41 -5.80 16.21 1.19
C ASP A 41 -4.91 15.12 0.59
N ILE A 42 -5.49 13.99 0.19
CA ILE A 42 -4.76 12.87 -0.43
C ILE A 42 -4.81 13.02 -1.95
N ALA A 43 -3.63 13.00 -2.57
CA ALA A 43 -3.53 13.12 -4.01
C ALA A 43 -4.06 11.88 -4.73
N PHE A 44 -4.84 12.07 -5.79
CA PHE A 44 -5.46 10.98 -6.55
C PHE A 44 -4.42 9.98 -7.11
N TYR A 45 -3.28 10.48 -7.62
CA TYR A 45 -2.19 9.62 -8.09
C TYR A 45 -1.64 8.69 -7.01
N PHE A 46 -1.70 9.11 -5.73
CA PHE A 46 -1.24 8.29 -4.62
C PHE A 46 -2.22 7.16 -4.32
N ILE A 47 -3.53 7.40 -4.37
CA ILE A 47 -4.54 6.35 -4.26
C ILE A 47 -4.37 5.32 -5.37
N ASN A 48 -4.19 5.77 -6.61
CA ASN A 48 -3.93 4.88 -7.75
C ASN A 48 -2.66 4.06 -7.57
N TYR A 49 -1.60 4.67 -7.03
CA TYR A 49 -0.37 3.95 -6.71
C TYR A 49 -0.60 2.87 -5.64
N ILE A 50 -1.37 3.14 -4.59
CA ILE A 50 -1.69 2.13 -3.58
C ILE A 50 -2.48 0.99 -4.20
N VAL A 51 -3.51 1.28 -5.00
CA VAL A 51 -4.28 0.23 -5.69
C VAL A 51 -3.38 -0.60 -6.60
N TYR A 52 -2.52 0.04 -7.38
CA TYR A 52 -1.54 -0.64 -8.23
C TYR A 52 -0.57 -1.51 -7.42
N HIS A 53 -0.06 -1.00 -6.29
CA HIS A 53 0.81 -1.74 -5.38
C HIS A 53 0.12 -2.98 -4.81
N GLU A 54 -1.15 -2.85 -4.39
CA GLU A 54 -1.97 -3.96 -3.91
C GLU A 54 -2.23 -5.02 -5.00
N MET A 55 -2.45 -4.59 -6.25
CA MET A 55 -2.56 -5.52 -7.39
C MET A 55 -1.24 -6.24 -7.69
N LEU A 56 -0.10 -5.56 -7.57
CA LEU A 56 1.21 -6.18 -7.79
C LEU A 56 1.51 -7.30 -6.80
N HIS A 57 0.94 -7.26 -5.59
CA HIS A 57 1.05 -8.38 -4.64
C HIS A 57 0.40 -9.68 -5.14
N ASP A 58 -0.60 -9.60 -6.03
CA ASP A 58 -1.17 -10.79 -6.67
C ASP A 58 -0.35 -11.26 -7.87
N VAL A 59 0.07 -10.30 -8.71
CA VAL A 59 0.80 -10.57 -9.96
C VAL A 59 2.19 -11.13 -9.65
N CYS A 60 2.93 -10.47 -8.76
CA CYS A 60 4.24 -10.91 -8.30
C CYS A 60 4.06 -11.78 -7.06
N ARG A 61 3.89 -13.09 -7.27
CA ARG A 61 3.75 -14.07 -6.18
C ARG A 61 4.88 -13.91 -5.15
N GLU A 62 4.51 -14.02 -3.87
CA GLU A 62 5.47 -14.13 -2.77
C GLU A 62 6.42 -15.31 -3.01
N ILE A 63 7.72 -15.06 -3.03
CA ILE A 63 8.73 -16.13 -3.12
C ILE A 63 9.06 -16.57 -1.71
N ILE A 64 8.96 -17.87 -1.44
CA ILE A 64 9.44 -18.44 -0.17
C ILE A 64 10.93 -18.72 -0.34
N ASP A 65 11.76 -18.05 0.47
CA ASP A 65 13.21 -18.29 0.49
C ASP A 65 13.52 -19.67 1.08
N GLU A 66 14.74 -20.18 0.89
CA GLU A 66 15.17 -21.49 1.44
C GLU A 66 15.03 -21.58 2.98
N ASP A 67 15.03 -20.43 3.66
CA ASP A 67 14.81 -20.30 5.12
C ASP A 67 13.31 -20.26 5.51
N GLY A 68 12.39 -20.51 4.57
CA GLY A 68 10.94 -20.47 4.79
C GLY A 68 10.36 -19.06 4.92
N LYS A 69 11.16 -18.01 4.70
CA LYS A 69 10.73 -16.60 4.79
C LYS A 69 10.04 -16.15 3.50
N ARG A 70 8.83 -15.61 3.63
CA ARG A 70 8.08 -15.00 2.53
C ARG A 70 8.73 -13.68 2.11
N LYS A 71 9.28 -13.63 0.90
CA LYS A 71 9.79 -12.42 0.24
C LYS A 71 8.73 -11.91 -0.73
N ILE A 72 8.04 -10.88 -0.28
CA ILE A 72 6.93 -10.23 -1.00
C ILE A 72 7.48 -9.16 -1.96
N HIS A 73 8.56 -8.46 -1.59
CA HIS A 73 9.16 -7.37 -2.40
C HIS A 73 10.39 -7.87 -3.17
N THR A 74 10.15 -8.80 -4.09
CA THR A 74 11.20 -9.36 -4.96
C THR A 74 11.74 -8.31 -5.93
N LYS A 75 12.84 -8.62 -6.64
CA LYS A 75 13.38 -7.71 -7.67
C LYS A 75 12.37 -7.43 -8.78
N GLU A 76 11.52 -8.41 -9.10
CA GLU A 76 10.48 -8.29 -10.12
C GLU A 76 9.36 -7.35 -9.66
N PHE A 77 8.88 -7.51 -8.42
CA PHE A 77 7.92 -6.57 -7.81
C PHE A 77 8.43 -5.14 -7.91
N LYS A 78 9.69 -4.89 -7.52
CA LYS A 78 10.30 -3.56 -7.59
C LYS A 78 10.48 -3.03 -9.01
N LYS A 79 10.60 -3.93 -10.00
CA LYS A 79 10.69 -3.54 -11.41
C LYS A 79 9.34 -3.05 -11.90
N GLN A 80 8.28 -3.84 -11.67
CA GLN A 80 6.91 -3.46 -12.06
C GLN A 80 6.44 -2.22 -11.29
N GLU A 81 6.77 -2.11 -10.01
CA GLU A 81 6.42 -0.93 -9.21
C GLU A 81 6.94 0.38 -9.84
N LYS A 82 8.13 0.34 -10.47
CA LYS A 82 8.74 1.49 -11.15
C LYS A 82 8.11 1.81 -12.50
N GLU A 83 7.32 0.92 -13.07
CA GLU A 83 6.60 1.15 -14.34
C GLU A 83 5.36 2.03 -14.14
N PHE A 84 4.92 2.24 -12.89
CA PHE A 84 3.84 3.14 -12.60
C PHE A 84 4.20 4.60 -12.95
N ALA A 85 3.35 5.25 -13.75
CA ALA A 85 3.61 6.58 -14.31
C ALA A 85 3.98 7.63 -13.25
N TYR A 86 3.33 7.60 -12.09
CA TYR A 86 3.56 8.54 -10.98
C TYR A 86 4.34 7.90 -9.83
N TYR A 87 5.20 6.90 -10.11
CA TYR A 87 5.92 6.16 -9.07
C TYR A 87 6.74 7.10 -8.18
N ARG A 88 7.51 8.02 -8.78
CA ARG A 88 8.37 8.96 -8.05
C ARG A 88 7.54 9.89 -7.17
N GLU A 89 6.53 10.56 -7.73
CA GLU A 89 5.64 11.44 -6.97
C GLU A 89 4.94 10.70 -5.84
N SER A 90 4.52 9.45 -6.07
CA SER A 90 3.84 8.63 -5.05
C SER A 90 4.77 8.26 -3.90
N LYS A 91 6.03 7.91 -4.16
CA LYS A 91 7.03 7.66 -3.10
C LYS A 91 7.38 8.93 -2.33
N GLU A 92 7.47 10.07 -3.00
CA GLU A 92 7.68 11.36 -2.32
C GLU A 92 6.49 11.77 -1.46
N PHE A 93 5.28 11.59 -1.97
CA PHE A 93 4.04 11.83 -1.25
C PHE A 93 3.96 10.94 -0.01
N GLU A 94 4.23 9.63 -0.15
CA GLU A 94 4.28 8.67 0.96
C GLU A 94 5.22 9.16 2.08
N LYS A 95 6.45 9.55 1.71
CA LYS A 95 7.45 10.05 2.66
C LYS A 95 6.95 11.30 3.39
N LYS A 96 6.36 12.26 2.67
CA LYS A 96 5.79 13.49 3.24
C LYS A 96 4.61 13.18 4.17
N PHE A 97 3.70 12.30 3.76
CA PHE A 97 2.53 11.87 4.52
C PHE A 97 2.94 11.19 5.84
N LEU A 98 3.88 10.24 5.78
CA LEU A 98 4.42 9.56 6.97
C LEU A 98 5.14 10.53 7.92
N ASN A 99 5.92 11.47 7.37
CA ASN A 99 6.61 12.48 8.19
C ASN A 99 5.62 13.44 8.89
N LYS A 100 4.59 13.92 8.18
CA LYS A 100 3.51 14.72 8.76
C LYS A 100 2.90 13.98 9.94
N ARG A 101 2.54 12.69 9.79
CA ARG A 101 1.96 11.88 10.87
C ARG A 101 2.89 11.67 12.07
N LYS A 102 4.19 11.44 11.86
CA LYS A 102 5.15 11.30 12.98
C LYS A 102 5.21 12.56 13.85
N ARG A 103 4.98 13.74 13.28
CA ARG A 103 4.92 15.01 14.01
C ARG A 103 3.64 15.13 14.84
N TYR A 104 2.49 14.66 14.34
CA TYR A 104 1.21 14.69 15.07
C TYR A 104 1.07 13.60 16.15
N GLY A 105 1.86 12.53 16.11
CA GLY A 105 1.80 11.44 17.10
C GLY A 105 2.76 11.58 18.30
N ARG A 106 3.32 12.77 18.52
CA ARG A 106 4.24 13.10 19.63
C ARG A 106 3.66 14.16 20.61
N SER A 107 2.34 14.35 20.61
CA SER A 107 1.63 15.15 21.62
C SER A 107 0.80 14.24 22.51
#